data_AF-A0A9D0KL99-F1
#
_entry.id   AF-A0A9D0KL99-F1
#
_cell.length_a   1.000
_cell.length_b   1.000
_cell.length_c   1.000
_cell.angle_alpha   90.00
_cell.angle_beta   90.00
_cell.angle_gamma   90.00
#
_symmetry.space_group_name_H-M   'P 1'
#
loop_
_entity.id
_entity.type
_entity.pdbx_description
1 polymer ?
#
loop_
_entity_poly.entity_id
_entity_poly.type
_entity_poly.pdbx_seq_one_letter_code
_entity_poly.pdbx_strand_id
1 'polypeptide(L)'
;MTESDAAPMKQLLALLVGMALGVGLAFLIGWVLVPIEHQAVTPASLRADYRREYVRLVALAYQVEGAPDRAQARLKALGVEPWSAPLVQMTEQAIEAGRSPAYLAPMVQLAAALGVDTPAMKPYLTAGE
;
A
#
# COMPACT_ATOMS: atom_id res chain seq x y z
N MET A 1 71.56 -0.38 -16.11
CA MET A 1 70.97 -0.40 -14.75
C MET A 1 69.53 0.11 -14.89
N THR A 2 68.62 -0.75 -15.34
CA THR A 2 67.25 -0.39 -15.74
C THR A 2 66.32 -1.52 -15.31
N GLU A 3 66.10 -1.67 -14.01
CA GLU A 3 65.20 -2.72 -13.50
C GLU A 3 64.56 -2.29 -12.18
N SER A 4 63.87 -1.15 -12.20
CA SER A 4 63.04 -0.73 -11.08
C SER A 4 62.01 0.30 -11.54
N ASP A 5 61.06 -0.11 -12.37
CA ASP A 5 59.88 0.75 -12.62
C ASP A 5 58.60 0.02 -13.12
N ALA A 6 58.66 -1.28 -13.41
CA ALA A 6 57.47 -2.03 -13.86
C ALA A 6 56.70 -2.73 -12.72
N ALA A 7 57.27 -2.81 -11.52
CA ALA A 7 56.69 -3.49 -10.37
C ALA A 7 55.39 -2.86 -9.82
N PRO A 8 55.29 -1.52 -9.62
CA PRO A 8 54.11 -0.94 -8.97
C PRO A 8 52.88 -0.98 -9.89
N MET A 9 53.05 -0.81 -11.20
CA MET A 9 51.97 -0.85 -12.19
C MET A 9 51.32 -2.24 -12.25
N LYS A 10 52.14 -3.30 -12.25
CA LYS A 10 51.66 -4.68 -12.30
C LYS A 10 50.93 -5.09 -11.01
N GLN A 11 51.36 -4.57 -9.86
CA GLN A 11 50.68 -4.75 -8.57
C GLN A 11 49.35 -3.99 -8.51
N LEU A 12 49.32 -2.75 -9.00
CA LEU A 12 48.08 -1.97 -9.10
C LEU A 12 47.07 -2.66 -10.03
N LEU A 13 47.53 -3.20 -11.15
CA LEU A 13 46.68 -3.91 -12.11
C LEU A 13 46.13 -5.22 -11.51
N ALA A 14 46.94 -5.97 -10.76
CA ALA A 14 46.48 -7.14 -10.02
C ALA A 14 45.43 -6.78 -8.95
N LEU A 15 45.61 -5.66 -8.25
CA LEU A 15 44.66 -5.16 -7.25
C LEU A 15 43.34 -4.74 -7.89
N LEU A 16 43.39 -4.03 -9.02
CA LEU A 16 42.19 -3.62 -9.77
C LEU A 16 41.42 -4.83 -10.30
N VAL A 17 42.12 -5.83 -10.82
CA VAL A 17 41.49 -7.08 -11.30
C VAL A 17 40.84 -7.84 -10.13
N GLY A 18 41.54 -7.97 -9.00
CA GLY A 18 40.96 -8.60 -7.80
C GLY A 18 39.71 -7.88 -7.29
N MET A 19 39.74 -6.54 -7.30
CA MET A 19 38.60 -5.72 -6.87
C MET A 19 37.42 -5.82 -7.84
N ALA A 20 37.68 -5.78 -9.15
CA ALA A 20 36.64 -5.96 -10.17
C ALA A 20 35.99 -7.35 -10.07
N LEU A 21 36.78 -8.39 -9.83
CA LEU A 21 36.28 -9.75 -9.61
C LEU A 21 35.43 -9.84 -8.34
N GLY A 22 35.88 -9.23 -7.24
CA GLY A 22 35.12 -9.21 -5.98
C GLY A 22 33.77 -8.49 -6.12
N VAL A 23 33.75 -7.32 -6.76
CA VAL A 23 32.52 -6.56 -7.04
C VAL A 23 31.60 -7.34 -7.98
N GLY A 24 32.15 -7.94 -9.04
CA GLY A 24 31.37 -8.77 -9.96
C GLY A 24 30.73 -9.97 -9.26
N LEU A 25 31.46 -10.64 -8.37
CA LEU A 25 30.93 -11.75 -7.58
C LEU A 25 29.86 -11.29 -6.59
N ALA A 26 30.10 -10.19 -5.86
CA ALA A 26 29.13 -9.64 -4.92
C ALA A 26 27.82 -9.24 -5.63
N PHE A 27 27.92 -8.68 -6.84
CA PHE A 27 26.76 -8.31 -7.64
C PHE A 27 26.02 -9.55 -8.18
N LEU A 28 26.74 -10.55 -8.69
CA LEU A 28 26.14 -11.83 -9.10
C LEU A 28 25.42 -12.52 -7.95
N ILE A 29 26.04 -12.56 -6.77
CA ILE A 29 25.45 -13.14 -5.56
C ILE A 29 24.21 -12.35 -5.14
N GLY A 30 24.32 -11.02 -5.05
CA GLY A 30 23.21 -10.15 -4.66
C GLY A 30 22.03 -10.18 -5.64
N TRP A 31 22.28 -10.40 -6.94
CA TRP A 31 21.25 -10.42 -7.96
C TRP A 31 20.59 -11.79 -8.15
N VAL A 32 21.34 -12.89 -8.01
CA VAL A 32 20.84 -14.25 -8.30
C VAL A 32 20.36 -14.97 -7.04
N LEU A 33 21.03 -14.79 -5.90
CA LEU A 33 20.66 -15.49 -4.65
C LEU A 33 19.64 -14.73 -3.80
N VAL A 34 19.52 -13.42 -3.98
CA VAL A 34 18.49 -12.62 -3.31
C VAL A 34 17.50 -12.17 -4.39
N PRO A 35 16.56 -13.03 -4.82
CA PRO A 35 15.43 -12.53 -5.55
C PRO A 35 14.77 -11.49 -4.65
N ILE A 36 14.79 -10.23 -5.07
CA ILE A 36 13.96 -9.21 -4.48
C ILE A 36 12.55 -9.66 -4.85
N GLU A 37 11.92 -10.44 -3.99
CA GLU A 37 10.48 -10.62 -4.08
C GLU A 37 9.93 -9.21 -3.99
N HIS A 38 9.53 -8.68 -5.15
CA HIS A 38 8.53 -7.64 -5.21
C HIS A 38 7.28 -8.27 -4.60
N GLN A 39 7.24 -8.35 -3.27
CA GLN A 39 6.02 -8.66 -2.56
C GLN A 39 5.05 -7.61 -3.07
N ALA A 40 4.14 -8.06 -3.91
CA ALA A 40 3.16 -7.22 -4.52
C ALA A 40 2.48 -6.51 -3.35
N VAL A 41 2.79 -5.22 -3.18
CA VAL A 41 2.14 -4.31 -2.24
C VAL A 41 0.72 -4.12 -2.75
N THR A 42 -0.04 -5.19 -2.60
CA THR A 42 -1.46 -5.27 -2.88
C THR A 42 -2.15 -4.81 -1.61
N PRO A 43 -3.24 -4.04 -1.71
CA PRO A 43 -4.04 -3.64 -0.54
C PRO A 43 -4.46 -4.82 0.36
N ALA A 44 -4.43 -6.05 -0.18
CA ALA A 44 -4.67 -7.30 0.52
C ALA A 44 -3.53 -7.73 1.49
N SER A 45 -2.28 -7.29 1.29
CA SER A 45 -1.15 -7.61 2.20
C SER A 45 -1.05 -6.66 3.40
N LEU A 46 -1.91 -5.62 3.47
CA LEU A 46 -1.99 -4.73 4.62
C LEU A 46 -2.45 -5.50 5.87
N ARG A 47 -1.69 -5.34 6.98
CA ARG A 47 -2.12 -5.82 8.32
C ARG A 47 -3.55 -5.35 8.59
N ALA A 48 -4.32 -6.15 9.32
CA ALA A 48 -5.74 -5.90 9.60
C ALA A 48 -6.02 -4.46 10.09
N ASP A 49 -5.09 -3.86 10.83
CA ASP A 49 -5.19 -2.48 11.31
C ASP A 49 -5.15 -1.43 10.20
N TYR A 50 -4.36 -1.64 9.14
CA TYR A 50 -4.26 -0.70 8.02
C TYR A 50 -5.41 -0.82 7.01
N ARG A 51 -6.14 -1.95 7.00
CA ARG A 51 -7.33 -2.10 6.15
C ARG A 51 -8.43 -1.11 6.53
N ARG A 52 -8.56 -0.81 7.83
CA ARG A 52 -9.50 0.22 8.33
C ARG A 52 -9.14 1.60 7.81
N GLU A 53 -7.87 1.99 7.91
CA GLU A 53 -7.44 3.30 7.40
C GLU A 53 -7.59 3.39 5.88
N TYR A 54 -7.30 2.30 5.16
CA TYR A 54 -7.52 2.25 3.70
C TYR A 54 -8.99 2.45 3.32
N VAL A 55 -9.94 1.79 4.00
CA VAL A 55 -11.38 1.97 3.78
C VAL A 55 -11.77 3.44 3.97
N ARG A 56 -11.26 4.09 5.02
CA ARG A 56 -11.49 5.52 5.25
C ARG A 56 -10.92 6.40 4.15
N LEU A 57 -9.69 6.13 3.70
CA LEU A 57 -9.07 6.86 2.59
C LEU A 57 -9.86 6.70 1.29
N VAL A 58 -10.42 5.51 1.02
CA VAL A 58 -11.29 5.29 -0.13
C VAL A 58 -12.58 6.12 -0.02
N ALA A 59 -13.19 6.18 1.17
CA ALA A 59 -14.37 7.03 1.42
C ALA A 59 -14.08 8.53 1.26
N LEU A 60 -12.92 8.99 1.74
CA LEU A 60 -12.49 10.38 1.56
C LEU A 60 -12.19 10.70 0.08
N ALA A 61 -11.52 9.79 -0.62
CA ALA A 61 -11.24 9.95 -2.04
C ALA A 61 -12.53 9.98 -2.87
N TYR A 62 -13.55 9.21 -2.48
CA TYR A 62 -14.87 9.27 -3.11
C TYR A 62 -15.52 10.66 -2.98
N GLN A 63 -15.43 11.32 -1.83
CA GLN A 63 -15.99 12.68 -1.69
C GLN A 63 -15.33 13.70 -2.62
N VAL A 64 -14.05 13.52 -2.96
CA VAL A 64 -13.32 14.42 -3.87
C VAL A 64 -13.55 14.03 -5.33
N GLU A 65 -13.50 12.73 -5.65
CA GLU A 65 -13.59 12.24 -7.03
C GLU A 65 -15.02 12.08 -7.54
N GLY A 66 -16.00 11.87 -6.66
CA GLY A 66 -17.41 11.61 -7.01
C GLY A 66 -17.64 10.31 -7.79
N ALA A 67 -16.67 9.39 -7.82
CA ALA A 67 -16.71 8.19 -8.66
C ALA A 67 -16.90 6.90 -7.82
N PRO A 68 -18.15 6.43 -7.62
CA PRO A 68 -18.43 5.27 -6.77
C PRO A 68 -17.83 3.98 -7.34
N ASP A 69 -17.79 3.82 -8.66
CA ASP A 69 -17.20 2.65 -9.32
C ASP A 69 -15.71 2.46 -8.99
N ARG A 70 -14.96 3.57 -8.92
CA ARG A 70 -13.54 3.53 -8.55
C ARG A 70 -13.36 3.18 -7.09
N ALA A 71 -14.21 3.72 -6.21
CA ALA A 71 -14.19 3.38 -4.80
C ALA A 71 -14.52 1.88 -4.60
N GLN A 72 -15.50 1.34 -5.33
CA GLN A 72 -15.81 -0.08 -5.32
C GLN A 72 -14.63 -0.94 -5.78
N ALA A 73 -13.97 -0.57 -6.89
CA ALA A 73 -12.80 -1.30 -7.38
C ALA A 73 -11.66 -1.31 -6.35
N ARG A 74 -11.43 -0.17 -5.67
CA ARG A 74 -10.44 -0.05 -4.59
C ARG A 74 -10.79 -0.90 -3.37
N LEU A 75 -12.08 -0.98 -3.00
CA LEU A 75 -12.55 -1.86 -1.92
C LEU A 75 -12.42 -3.34 -2.28
N LYS A 76 -12.77 -3.73 -3.51
CA LYS A 76 -12.60 -5.11 -4.00
C LYS A 76 -11.13 -5.54 -4.02
N ALA A 77 -10.20 -4.61 -4.25
CA ALA A 77 -8.76 -4.88 -4.18
C ALA A 77 -8.26 -5.28 -2.78
N LEU A 78 -9.07 -5.11 -1.72
CA LEU A 78 -8.77 -5.64 -0.38
C LEU A 78 -8.89 -7.17 -0.29
N GLY A 79 -9.54 -7.82 -1.27
CA GLY A 79 -9.71 -9.28 -1.31
C GLY A 79 -10.56 -9.85 -0.16
N VAL A 80 -11.38 -9.02 0.49
CA VAL A 80 -12.32 -9.45 1.53
C VAL A 80 -13.66 -9.78 0.88
N GLU A 81 -14.27 -10.90 1.25
CA GLU A 81 -15.61 -11.27 0.79
C GLU A 81 -16.58 -11.31 2.00
N PRO A 82 -17.68 -10.54 1.98
CA PRO A 82 -18.06 -9.58 0.95
C PRO A 82 -17.16 -8.31 1.00
N TRP A 83 -16.85 -7.74 -0.17
CA TRP A 83 -15.97 -6.57 -0.31
C TRP A 83 -16.48 -5.32 0.44
N SER A 84 -17.78 -5.27 0.75
CA SER A 84 -18.42 -4.21 1.51
C SER A 84 -18.32 -4.40 3.03
N ALA A 85 -18.02 -5.60 3.54
CA ALA A 85 -18.01 -5.88 4.98
C ALA A 85 -17.08 -4.93 5.77
N PRO A 86 -15.84 -4.64 5.32
CA PRO A 86 -14.97 -3.71 6.04
C PRO A 86 -15.53 -2.28 6.11
N LEU A 87 -16.20 -1.82 5.05
CA LEU A 87 -16.84 -0.50 5.01
C LEU A 87 -18.02 -0.43 5.99
N VAL A 88 -18.90 -1.43 5.95
CA VAL A 88 -20.07 -1.49 6.83
C VAL A 88 -19.65 -1.59 8.28
N GLN A 89 -18.80 -2.57 8.61
CA GLN A 89 -18.34 -2.80 9.98
C GLN A 89 -17.65 -1.58 10.56
N MET A 90 -16.76 -0.93 9.79
CA MET A 90 -16.05 0.25 10.28
C MET A 90 -17.00 1.44 10.49
N THR A 91 -17.98 1.61 9.63
CA THR A 91 -18.96 2.69 9.75
C THR A 91 -19.86 2.48 10.96
N GLU A 92 -20.37 1.26 11.17
CA GLU A 92 -21.19 0.92 12.34
C GLU A 92 -20.41 1.07 13.65
N GLN A 93 -19.18 0.57 13.71
CA GLN A 93 -18.30 0.78 14.88
C GLN A 93 -18.04 2.25 15.17
N ALA A 94 -17.90 3.08 14.12
CA ALA A 94 -17.70 4.51 14.29
C ALA A 94 -18.98 5.22 14.79
N ILE A 95 -20.16 4.75 14.38
CA ILE A 95 -21.46 5.22 14.88
C ILE A 95 -21.61 4.85 16.36
N GLU A 96 -21.35 3.59 16.71
CA GLU A 96 -21.41 3.10 18.10
C GLU A 96 -20.41 3.83 19.01
N ALA A 97 -19.22 4.14 18.50
CA ALA A 97 -18.20 4.91 19.21
C ALA A 97 -18.53 6.41 19.32
N GLY A 98 -19.66 6.88 18.78
CA GLY A 98 -20.06 8.29 18.83
C GLY A 98 -19.07 9.22 18.12
N ARG A 99 -18.47 8.76 17.01
CA ARG A 99 -17.58 9.60 16.20
C ARG A 99 -18.32 10.82 15.65
N SER A 100 -17.58 11.88 15.33
CA SER A 100 -18.17 13.11 14.82
C SER A 100 -18.89 12.88 13.48
N PRO A 101 -19.97 13.62 13.18
CA PRO A 101 -20.67 13.53 11.90
C PRO A 101 -19.74 13.76 10.69
N ALA A 102 -18.77 14.67 10.82
CA ALA A 102 -17.78 14.92 9.77
C ALA A 102 -16.87 13.70 9.49
N TYR A 103 -16.63 12.84 10.49
CA TYR A 103 -15.90 11.60 10.30
C TYR A 103 -16.76 10.54 9.60
N LEU A 104 -18.06 10.49 9.92
CA LEU A 104 -18.99 9.49 9.42
C LEU A 104 -19.50 9.78 8.00
N ALA A 105 -19.69 11.06 7.66
CA ALA A 105 -20.30 11.49 6.40
C ALA A 105 -19.67 10.87 5.14
N PRO A 106 -18.33 10.85 4.95
CA PRO A 106 -17.72 10.25 3.76
C PRO A 106 -18.04 8.76 3.63
N MET A 107 -18.04 8.04 4.76
CA MET A 107 -18.24 6.60 4.79
C MET A 107 -19.70 6.24 4.54
N VAL A 108 -20.62 6.97 5.18
CA VAL A 108 -22.07 6.81 5.01
C VAL A 108 -22.49 7.14 3.58
N GLN A 109 -21.96 8.23 3.00
CA GLN A 109 -22.23 8.60 1.60
C GLN A 109 -21.69 7.54 0.63
N LEU A 110 -20.49 7.01 0.86
CA LEU A 110 -19.94 5.94 0.03
C LEU A 110 -20.79 4.67 0.15
N ALA A 111 -21.21 4.29 1.36
CA ALA A 111 -22.05 3.12 1.58
C ALA A 111 -23.40 3.25 0.85
N ALA A 112 -24.05 4.42 0.92
CA ALA A 112 -25.27 4.68 0.19
C ALA A 112 -25.07 4.69 -1.33
N ALA A 113 -24.00 5.30 -1.84
CA ALA A 113 -23.69 5.33 -3.26
C ALA A 113 -23.43 3.93 -3.84
N LEU A 114 -22.96 3.00 -3.01
CA LEU A 114 -22.70 1.60 -3.37
C LEU A 114 -23.90 0.67 -3.07
N GLY A 115 -25.00 1.20 -2.51
CA GLY A 115 -26.18 0.41 -2.13
C GLY A 115 -25.93 -0.60 -1.00
N VAL A 116 -24.96 -0.31 -0.13
CA VAL A 116 -24.58 -1.14 1.02
C VAL A 116 -24.81 -0.41 2.36
N ASP A 117 -25.73 0.55 2.37
CA ASP A 117 -26.13 1.25 3.59
C ASP A 117 -26.84 0.33 4.59
N THR A 118 -26.69 0.64 5.87
CA THR A 118 -27.37 -0.09 6.95
C THR A 118 -28.33 0.81 7.72
N PRO A 119 -29.30 0.25 8.45
CA PRO A 119 -30.26 1.04 9.23
C PRO A 119 -29.60 2.03 10.20
N ALA A 120 -28.42 1.70 10.73
CA ALA A 120 -27.64 2.59 11.61
C ALA A 120 -27.15 3.86 10.90
N MET A 121 -26.98 3.81 9.57
CA MET A 121 -26.47 4.93 8.76
C MET A 121 -27.56 5.93 8.37
N LYS A 122 -28.84 5.53 8.40
CA LYS A 122 -29.98 6.36 7.97
C LYS A 122 -30.03 7.75 8.59
N PRO A 123 -29.82 7.95 9.91
CA PRO A 123 -29.83 9.28 10.51
C PRO A 123 -28.74 10.22 9.95
N TYR A 124 -27.64 9.64 9.47
CA TYR A 124 -26.50 10.38 8.93
C TYR A 124 -26.61 10.67 7.43
N LEU A 125 -27.51 9.99 6.71
CA LEU A 125 -27.85 10.31 5.33
C LEU A 125 -28.73 11.55 5.24
N THR A 126 -29.68 11.70 6.16
CA THR A 126 -30.61 12.84 6.24
C THR A 126 -30.01 14.08 6.90
N ALA A 127 -28.89 13.94 7.62
CA ALA A 127 -28.24 15.06 8.32
C ALA A 127 -27.28 15.89 7.43
N GLY A 128 -27.09 15.48 6.18
CA GLY A 128 -26.21 16.14 5.20
C GLY A 128 -26.93 16.97 4.13
N GLU A 129 -28.25 17.10 4.22
CA GLU A 129 -29.08 18.01 3.40
C GLU A 129 -29.28 19.35 4.10
#